data_AF-A0A2A4JFY6-F1
#
_entry.id   AF-A0A2A4JFY6-F1
#
_cell.length_a   1.000
_cell.length_b   1.000
_cell.length_c   1.000
_cell.angle_alpha   90.00
_cell.angle_beta   90.00
_cell.angle_gamma   90.00
#
_symmetry.space_group_name_H-M   'P 1'
#
loop_
_entity.id
_entity.type
_entity.pdbx_description
1 polymer ?
#
loop_
_entity_poly.entity_id
_entity_poly.type
_entity_poly.pdbx_seq_one_letter_code
_entity_poly.pdbx_strand_id
1 'polypeptide(L)'
;QAILADRTLYVSGLLGMDPQAQLVCGGAEAQARQALDNLKFVLEAGGASLHSVVKTTILLARMDDFQAVNQVYAECKPVPTY
;
A
#
# COMPACT_ATOMS: atom_id res chain seq x y z
N GLN A 1 9.28 6.23 -1.02
CA GLN A 1 10.46 6.26 -1.93
C GLN A 1 10.81 4.84 -2.35
N ALA A 2 11.41 4.66 -3.52
CA ALA A 2 11.61 3.36 -4.16
C ALA A 2 12.93 3.32 -4.95
N ILE A 3 13.48 2.13 -5.17
CA ILE A 3 14.68 1.88 -5.97
C ILE A 3 14.34 0.93 -7.12
N LEU A 4 14.70 1.32 -8.36
CA LEU A 4 14.62 0.45 -9.52
C LEU A 4 15.94 -0.34 -9.65
N ALA A 5 15.85 -1.66 -9.53
CA ALA A 5 16.94 -2.57 -9.85
C ALA A 5 16.52 -3.45 -11.03
N ASP A 6 17.21 -3.29 -12.17
CA ASP A 6 16.85 -3.87 -13.46
C ASP A 6 15.40 -3.56 -13.87
N ARG A 7 14.51 -4.54 -13.70
CA ARG A 7 13.08 -4.48 -14.08
C ARG A 7 12.16 -4.51 -12.87
N THR A 8 12.69 -4.44 -11.66
CA THR A 8 11.92 -4.55 -10.42
C THR A 8 12.06 -3.30 -9.59
N LEU A 9 10.92 -2.67 -9.30
CA LEU A 9 10.82 -1.51 -8.43
C LEU A 9 10.60 -1.97 -6.99
N TYR A 10 11.58 -1.74 -6.13
CA TYR A 10 11.49 -2.02 -4.70
C TYR A 10 11.02 -0.77 -3.98
N VAL A 11 9.82 -0.85 -3.39
CA VAL A 11 9.21 0.25 -2.64
C VAL A 11 9.49 0.07 -1.17
N SER A 12 9.98 1.11 -0.49
CA SER A 12 10.12 1.12 0.97
C SER A 12 8.78 0.91 1.67
N GLY A 13 8.79 0.56 2.96
CA GLY A 13 7.57 0.53 3.76
C GLY A 13 6.82 1.87 3.71
N LEU A 14 5.52 1.82 3.46
CA LEU A 14 4.65 2.99 3.40
C LEU A 14 3.63 2.90 4.53
N LEU A 15 3.53 3.99 5.29
CA LEU A 15 2.57 4.12 6.36
C LEU A 15 1.36 4.93 5.87
N GLY A 16 0.24 4.78 6.58
CA GLY A 16 -0.98 5.56 6.37
C GLY A 16 -0.83 6.99 6.88
N MET A 17 0.15 7.70 6.33
CA MET A 17 0.45 9.08 6.69
C MET A 17 -0.11 10.06 5.67
N ASP A 18 -0.56 11.21 6.16
CA ASP A 18 -0.96 12.36 5.37
C ASP A 18 0.27 13.12 4.81
N PRO A 19 0.08 14.13 3.94
CA PRO A 19 1.18 14.95 3.43
C PRO A 19 1.95 15.75 4.50
N GLN A 20 1.39 15.89 5.72
CA GLN A 20 2.00 16.54 6.87
C GLN A 20 2.75 15.55 7.78
N ALA A 21 2.95 14.30 7.31
CA ALA A 21 3.63 13.21 8.01
C ALA A 21 2.96 12.81 9.34
N GLN A 22 1.63 12.98 9.44
CA GLN A 22 0.82 12.49 10.56
C GLN A 22 0.05 11.24 10.15
N LEU A 23 -0.13 10.30 11.08
CA LEU A 23 -1.01 9.15 10.84
C LEU A 23 -2.45 9.65 10.67
N VAL A 24 -3.11 9.17 9.61
CA VAL A 24 -4.51 9.54 9.39
C VAL A 24 -5.39 9.01 10.53
N CYS A 25 -6.36 9.84 10.91
CA CYS A 25 -7.41 9.47 11.85
C CYS A 25 -8.35 8.42 11.21
N GLY A 26 -9.06 7.65 12.04
CA GLY A 26 -10.00 6.61 11.57
C GLY A 26 -9.50 5.17 11.72
N GLY A 27 -8.37 4.98 12.43
CA GLY A 27 -7.87 3.65 12.79
C GLY A 27 -7.18 2.92 11.64
N ALA A 28 -7.01 1.61 11.80
CA ALA A 28 -6.22 0.78 10.90
C ALA A 28 -6.77 0.75 9.46
N GLU A 29 -8.09 0.82 9.28
CA GLU A 29 -8.71 0.84 7.96
C GLU A 29 -8.35 2.10 7.17
N ALA A 30 -8.54 3.28 7.77
CA ALA A 30 -8.19 4.55 7.15
C ALA A 30 -6.68 4.64 6.87
N GLN A 31 -5.86 4.15 7.80
CA GLN A 31 -4.41 4.09 7.63
C GLN A 31 -3.99 3.14 6.51
N ALA A 32 -4.64 1.99 6.37
CA ALA A 32 -4.38 1.06 5.27
C ALA A 32 -4.74 1.67 3.91
N ARG A 33 -5.89 2.37 3.83
CA ARG A 33 -6.32 3.05 2.59
C ARG A 33 -5.31 4.11 2.20
N GLN A 34 -4.91 4.97 3.14
CA GLN A 34 -3.89 5.98 2.89
C GLN A 34 -2.53 5.36 2.51
N ALA A 35 -2.12 4.26 3.13
CA ALA A 35 -0.87 3.57 2.78
C ALA A 35 -0.90 3.03 1.34
N LEU A 36 -2.04 2.53 0.88
CA LEU A 36 -2.23 2.05 -0.49
C LEU A 36 -2.30 3.19 -1.50
N ASP A 37 -2.91 4.32 -1.15
CA ASP A 37 -2.87 5.53 -1.98
C ASP A 37 -1.44 6.05 -2.11
N ASN A 38 -0.70 6.12 -1.00
CA ASN A 38 0.71 6.47 -1.00
C ASN A 38 1.54 5.49 -1.87
N LEU A 39 1.21 4.19 -1.84
CA LEU A 39 1.84 3.19 -2.71
C LEU A 39 1.56 3.46 -4.18
N LYS A 40 0.31 3.77 -4.53
CA LYS A 40 -0.07 4.12 -5.90
C LYS A 40 0.74 5.31 -6.42
N PHE A 41 0.84 6.39 -5.63
CA PHE A 41 1.66 7.55 -6.00
C PHE A 41 3.14 7.20 -6.24
N VAL A 42 3.72 6.36 -5.38
CA VAL A 42 5.13 5.95 -5.53
C VAL A 42 5.34 5.05 -6.74
N LEU A 43 4.40 4.13 -7.03
CA LEU A 43 4.46 3.28 -8.22
C LEU A 43 4.35 4.11 -9.49
N GLU A 44 3.39 5.04 -9.55
CA GLU A 44 3.18 5.93 -10.70
C GLU A 44 4.41 6.80 -10.97
N ALA A 45 5.03 7.35 -9.91
CA ALA A 45 6.29 8.10 -10.03
C ALA A 45 7.45 7.23 -10.55
N GLY A 46 7.41 5.92 -10.32
CA GLY A 46 8.37 4.93 -10.85
C GLY A 46 7.99 4.32 -12.19
N GLY A 47 6.92 4.79 -12.85
CA GLY A 47 6.43 4.25 -14.13
C GLY A 47 5.72 2.89 -14.02
N ALA A 48 5.25 2.52 -12.83
CA ALA A 48 4.50 1.30 -12.55
C ALA A 48 3.07 1.59 -12.07
N SER A 49 2.27 0.55 -11.84
CA SER A 49 0.92 0.68 -11.28
C SER A 49 0.62 -0.43 -10.28
N LEU A 50 -0.51 -0.36 -9.59
CA LEU A 50 -0.96 -1.43 -8.69
C LEU A 50 -1.13 -2.79 -9.40
N HIS A 51 -1.39 -2.80 -10.72
CA HIS A 51 -1.43 -4.02 -11.54
C HIS A 51 -0.06 -4.68 -11.72
N SER A 52 1.03 -3.91 -11.58
CA SER A 52 2.40 -4.40 -11.70
C SER A 52 2.92 -5.06 -10.41
N VAL A 53 2.13 -5.02 -9.33
CA VAL A 53 2.56 -5.48 -8.01
C VAL A 53 2.48 -7.00 -7.88
N VAL A 54 3.64 -7.66 -7.95
CA VAL A 54 3.78 -9.13 -7.83
C VAL A 54 3.78 -9.64 -6.39
N LYS A 55 4.22 -8.84 -5.42
CA LYS A 55 4.30 -9.20 -3.99
C LYS A 55 4.06 -7.98 -3.12
N THR A 56 3.33 -8.16 -2.03
CA THR A 56 3.18 -7.18 -0.95
C THR A 56 3.43 -7.85 0.40
N THR A 57 3.97 -7.10 1.35
CA THR A 57 4.11 -7.51 2.75
C THR A 57 3.43 -6.45 3.60
N ILE A 58 2.37 -6.84 4.31
CA ILE A 58 1.61 -5.96 5.19
C ILE A 58 2.03 -6.28 6.62
N LEU A 59 2.49 -5.27 7.35
CA LEU A 59 2.88 -5.37 8.75
C LEU A 59 1.81 -4.66 9.59
N LEU A 60 1.26 -5.37 10.55
CA LEU A 60 0.18 -4.88 11.42
C LEU A 60 0.70 -4.74 12.85
N ALA A 61 0.32 -3.64 13.51
CA ALA A 61 0.66 -3.42 14.91
C ALA A 61 -0.18 -4.30 15.84
N ARG A 62 -1.43 -4.58 15.47
CA ARG A 62 -2.34 -5.47 16.19
C ARG A 62 -2.95 -6.47 15.23
N MET A 63 -3.09 -7.72 15.67
CA MET A 63 -3.64 -8.75 14.79
C MET A 63 -5.15 -8.60 14.57
N ASP A 64 -5.85 -7.98 15.51
CA ASP A 64 -7.28 -7.70 15.43
C ASP A 64 -7.65 -6.85 14.20
N ASP A 65 -6.71 -6.05 13.70
CA ASP A 65 -6.91 -5.18 12.54
C ASP A 65 -6.83 -5.93 11.20
N PHE A 66 -6.43 -7.20 11.20
CA PHE A 66 -6.19 -7.99 9.99
C PHE A 66 -7.38 -7.97 9.02
N GLN A 67 -8.58 -8.22 9.54
CA GLN A 67 -9.76 -8.35 8.71
C GLN A 67 -10.10 -7.02 8.02
N ALA A 68 -10.06 -5.91 8.76
CA ALA A 68 -10.33 -4.58 8.23
C ALA A 68 -9.30 -4.18 7.17
N VAL A 69 -8.01 -4.38 7.45
CA VAL A 69 -6.94 -4.06 6.50
C VAL A 69 -7.01 -4.94 5.25
N ASN A 70 -7.32 -6.23 5.39
CA ASN A 70 -7.45 -7.14 4.27
C ASN A 70 -8.63 -6.79 3.36
N GLN A 71 -9.74 -6.28 3.90
CA GLN A 71 -10.87 -5.79 3.11
C GLN A 71 -10.45 -4.59 2.24
N VAL A 72 -9.81 -3.58 2.84
CA VAL A 72 -9.30 -2.41 2.09
C VAL A 72 -8.29 -2.84 1.02
N TYR A 73 -7.39 -3.77 1.36
CA TYR A 73 -6.42 -4.30 0.41
C TYR A 73 -7.10 -5.01 -0.78
N ALA A 74 -8.16 -5.78 -0.53
CA ALA A 74 -8.91 -6.48 -1.57
C ALA A 74 -9.68 -5.51 -2.50
N GLU A 75 -10.13 -4.35 -2.00
CA GLU A 75 -10.75 -3.32 -2.83
C GLU A 75 -9.74 -2.65 -3.78
N CYS A 76 -8.50 -2.44 -3.31
CA CYS A 76 -7.46 -1.76 -4.10
C CYS A 76 -6.73 -2.69 -5.06
N LYS A 77 -6.71 -4.01 -4.79
CA LYS A 77 -6.14 -5.00 -5.69
C LYS A 77 -7.20 -5.46 -6.70
N PRO A 78 -6.95 -5.32 -8.00
CA PRO A 78 -7.81 -5.93 -8.99
C PRO A 78 -7.77 -7.45 -8.78
N VAL A 79 -8.95 -8.08 -8.69
CA VAL A 79 -9.10 -9.53 -8.65
C VAL A 79 -8.34 -10.10 -9.85
N PRO A 80 -7.42 -11.07 -9.67
CA PRO A 80 -6.76 -11.69 -10.80
C PRO A 80 -7.81 -12.35 -11.69
N THR A 81 -8.03 -11.79 -12.87
CA THR A 81 -8.75 -12.46 -13.97
C THR A 81 -7.80 -13.51 -14.52
N TYR A 82 -8.03 -14.76 -14.17
CA TYR A 82 -7.44 -15.93 -14.83
C TYR A 82 -8.17 -16.23 -16.13
#